data_AF-A0A3P6BW77-F1
#
_entry.id   AF-A0A3P6BW77-F1
#
_cell.length_a   1.000
_cell.length_b   1.000
_cell.length_c   1.000
_cell.angle_alpha   90.00
_cell.angle_beta   90.00
_cell.angle_gamma   90.00
#
_symmetry.space_group_name_H-M   'P 1'
#
loop_
_entity.id
_entity.type
_entity.pdbx_description
1 polymer ?
#
loop_
_entity_poly.entity_id
_entity_poly.type
_entity_poly.pdbx_seq_one_letter_code
_entity_poly.pdbx_strand_id
1 'polypeptide(L)'
;MLPFVINKIAFPPLSQFTGDSPFTWSRKHALTKNSHTGDCGPVSIKFIEMHALGDPAPHMSGITDSLVDQLRKQYALDIYKSIILPTYPTAQPGSPA
;
A
#
# COMPACT_ATOMS: atom_id res chain seq x y z
N MET A 1 14.59 -11.41 13.13
CA MET A 1 14.62 -10.62 14.38
C MET A 1 13.33 -9.88 14.65
N LEU A 2 12.76 -9.13 13.69
CA LEU A 2 11.57 -8.29 13.94
C LEU A 2 10.34 -9.04 14.49
N PRO A 3 9.93 -10.22 13.97
CA PRO A 3 8.79 -10.95 14.53
C PRO A 3 8.98 -11.40 15.98
N PHE A 4 10.20 -11.82 16.33
CA PHE A 4 10.56 -12.21 17.70
C PHE A 4 10.44 -11.04 18.67
N VAL A 5 10.92 -9.85 18.28
CA VAL A 5 10.83 -8.64 19.08
C VAL A 5 9.37 -8.22 19.26
N ILE A 6 8.58 -8.19 18.18
CA ILE A 6 7.14 -7.85 18.24
C ILE A 6 6.39 -8.79 19.19
N ASN A 7 6.62 -10.10 19.11
CA ASN A 7 5.99 -11.08 20.01
C ASN A 7 6.35 -10.86 21.49
N LYS A 8 7.57 -10.38 21.77
CA LYS A 8 8.03 -10.09 23.14
C LYS A 8 7.46 -8.80 23.73
N ILE A 9 7.22 -7.78 22.92
CA ILE A 9 6.89 -6.42 23.40
C ILE A 9 5.41 -6.05 23.22
N ALA A 10 4.71 -6.65 22.26
CA ALA A 10 3.31 -6.35 22.01
C ALA A 10 2.40 -7.20 22.92
N PHE A 11 1.47 -6.55 23.62
CA PHE A 11 0.44 -7.23 24.40
C PHE A 11 -0.95 -6.69 23.99
N PRO A 12 -1.89 -7.55 23.54
CA PRO A 12 -1.74 -9.00 23.36
C PRO A 12 -0.74 -9.34 22.23
N PRO A 13 -0.25 -10.60 22.15
CA PRO A 13 0.61 -11.03 21.05
C PRO A 13 -0.06 -10.78 19.70
N LEU A 14 0.48 -9.84 18.91
CA LEU A 14 -0.04 -9.47 17.60
C LEU A 14 0.58 -10.30 16.45
N SER A 15 1.47 -11.23 16.78
CA SER A 15 2.21 -12.02 15.81
C SER A 15 1.81 -13.50 15.88
N GLN A 16 1.64 -14.12 14.71
CA GLN A 16 1.50 -15.57 14.56
C GLN A 16 2.86 -16.30 14.69
N PHE A 17 3.93 -15.57 15.00
CA PHE A 17 5.28 -16.10 15.09
C PHE A 17 5.47 -16.93 16.36
N THR A 18 5.52 -18.25 16.20
CA THR A 18 5.73 -19.21 17.30
C THR A 18 7.20 -19.35 17.72
N GLY A 19 8.14 -18.84 16.91
CA GLY A 19 9.57 -18.99 17.14
C GLY A 19 10.18 -20.25 16.51
N ASP A 20 9.37 -21.14 15.95
CA ASP A 20 9.82 -22.44 15.42
C ASP A 20 10.57 -22.33 14.08
N SER A 21 10.37 -21.24 13.35
CA SER A 21 11.05 -20.98 12.08
C SER A 21 11.72 -19.60 12.08
N PRO A 22 12.95 -19.48 11.55
CA PRO A 22 13.59 -18.18 11.43
C PRO A 22 12.85 -17.32 10.40
N PHE A 23 12.79 -16.02 10.66
CA PHE A 23 12.34 -15.06 9.65
C PHE A 23 13.35 -15.02 8.50
N THR A 24 12.94 -15.50 7.33
CA THR A 24 13.74 -15.48 6.11
C THR A 24 13.31 -14.34 5.19
N TRP A 25 14.23 -13.86 4.36
CA TRP A 25 13.92 -12.92 3.29
C TRP A 25 14.54 -13.42 1.99
N SER A 26 13.86 -13.17 0.88
CA SER A 26 14.39 -13.42 -0.46
C SER A 26 14.07 -12.22 -1.34
N ARG A 27 15.08 -11.65 -2.01
CA ARG A 27 14.84 -10.63 -3.02
C ARG A 27 14.22 -11.29 -4.25
N LYS A 28 13.04 -10.81 -4.65
CA LYS A 28 12.42 -11.20 -5.92
C LYS A 28 12.99 -10.30 -7.02
N HIS A 29 13.80 -10.88 -7.91
CA HIS A 29 14.56 -10.13 -8.93
C HIS A 29 13.76 -9.77 -10.18
N ALA A 30 12.60 -10.40 -10.40
CA ALA A 30 11.74 -10.18 -11.57
C ALA A 30 10.57 -9.21 -11.29
N LEU A 31 10.64 -8.42 -10.22
CA LEU A 31 9.60 -7.43 -9.89
C LEU A 31 9.93 -6.06 -10.47
N THR A 32 8.89 -5.25 -10.66
CA THR A 32 9.03 -3.84 -11.00
C THR A 32 10.05 -3.16 -10.10
N LYS A 33 11.07 -2.59 -10.73
CA LYS A 33 12.06 -1.78 -10.04
C LYS A 33 11.64 -0.34 -10.17
N ASN A 34 11.46 0.34 -9.04
CA ASN A 34 11.25 1.77 -9.06
C ASN A 34 12.49 2.47 -9.65
N SER A 35 12.33 3.01 -10.86
CA SER A 35 13.32 3.78 -11.61
C SER A 35 13.21 5.29 -11.34
N HIS A 36 12.05 5.76 -10.86
CA HIS A 36 11.71 7.17 -10.72
C HIS A 36 11.69 7.63 -9.25
N THR A 37 12.09 8.88 -9.02
CA THR A 37 11.98 9.50 -7.69
C THR A 37 10.51 9.71 -7.33
N GLY A 38 10.12 9.26 -6.13
CA GLY A 38 8.77 9.46 -5.59
C GLY A 38 7.75 8.36 -5.88
N ASP A 39 8.13 7.29 -6.58
CA ASP A 39 7.24 6.16 -6.90
C ASP A 39 7.28 5.03 -5.87
N CYS A 40 8.16 5.14 -4.86
CA CYS A 40 8.25 4.15 -3.79
C CYS A 40 6.92 3.98 -3.05
N GLY A 41 6.17 5.06 -2.81
CA GLY A 41 4.85 5.01 -2.16
C GLY A 41 3.81 4.25 -2.98
N PRO A 42 3.47 4.72 -4.20
CA PRO A 42 2.48 4.07 -5.05
C PRO A 42 2.77 2.60 -5.34
N VAL A 43 4.04 2.26 -5.65
CA VAL A 43 4.45 0.86 -5.91
C VAL A 43 4.30 0.02 -4.64
N SER A 44 4.72 0.53 -3.48
CA SER A 44 4.61 -0.23 -2.21
C SER A 44 3.17 -0.54 -1.85
N ILE A 45 2.26 0.45 -1.95
CA ILE A 45 0.85 0.24 -1.66
C ILE A 45 0.24 -0.76 -2.63
N LYS A 46 0.58 -0.69 -3.93
CA LYS A 46 0.05 -1.65 -4.89
C LYS A 46 0.54 -3.07 -4.61
N PHE A 47 1.81 -3.23 -4.23
CA PHE A 47 2.36 -4.52 -3.84
C PHE A 47 1.66 -5.10 -2.60
N ILE A 48 1.36 -4.26 -1.60
CA ILE A 48 0.61 -4.67 -0.41
C ILE A 48 -0.81 -5.12 -0.80
N GLU A 49 -1.49 -4.35 -1.65
CA GLU A 49 -2.84 -4.69 -2.16
C GLU A 49 -2.85 -6.04 -2.89
N MET A 50 -1.92 -6.23 -3.83
CA MET A 50 -1.78 -7.49 -4.58
C MET A 50 -1.52 -8.69 -3.66
N HIS A 51 -0.64 -8.53 -2.66
CA HIS A 51 -0.41 -9.56 -1.65
C HIS A 51 -1.66 -9.86 -0.81
N ALA A 52 -2.40 -8.83 -0.38
CA ALA A 52 -3.61 -8.98 0.42
C ALA A 52 -4.74 -9.69 -0.35
N LEU A 53 -4.79 -9.52 -1.68
CA LEU A 53 -5.76 -10.16 -2.56
C LEU A 53 -5.32 -11.56 -3.05
N GLY A 54 -4.17 -12.06 -2.59
CA GLY A 54 -3.68 -13.38 -2.99
C GLY A 54 -3.12 -13.44 -4.42
N ASP A 55 -2.73 -12.28 -4.98
CA ASP A 55 -2.12 -12.16 -6.31
C ASP A 55 -0.66 -11.67 -6.24
N PRO A 56 0.27 -12.42 -5.63
CA PRO A 56 1.66 -12.00 -5.49
C PRO A 56 2.45 -12.19 -6.81
N ALA A 57 3.79 -12.21 -6.71
CA ALA A 57 4.66 -12.58 -7.83
C ALA A 57 4.22 -13.91 -8.47
N PRO A 58 4.26 -14.04 -9.82
CA PRO A 58 4.97 -13.18 -10.77
C PRO A 58 4.17 -11.98 -11.30
N HIS A 59 2.87 -11.87 -11.02
CA HIS A 59 2.02 -10.84 -11.63
C HIS A 59 2.40 -9.41 -11.20
N MET A 60 3.03 -9.26 -10.04
CA MET A 60 3.62 -8.01 -9.58
C MET A 60 4.71 -7.44 -10.53
N SER A 61 5.24 -8.25 -11.46
CA SER A 61 6.16 -7.80 -12.51
C SER A 61 5.47 -6.95 -13.59
N GLY A 62 4.15 -7.07 -13.72
CA GLY A 62 3.35 -6.33 -14.70
C GLY A 62 3.10 -4.87 -14.34
N ILE A 63 3.60 -4.39 -13.19
CA ILE A 63 3.47 -2.97 -12.81
C ILE A 63 4.50 -2.18 -13.61
N THR A 64 4.10 -1.64 -14.75
CA THR A 64 4.95 -0.79 -15.58
C THR A 64 5.01 0.64 -15.04
N ASP A 65 6.01 1.43 -15.43
CA ASP A 65 6.11 2.85 -15.07
C ASP A 65 4.85 3.63 -15.50
N SER A 66 4.29 3.31 -16.67
CA SER A 66 3.03 3.90 -17.14
C SER A 66 1.83 3.53 -16.26
N LEU A 67 1.80 2.32 -15.71
CA LEU A 67 0.76 1.94 -14.74
C LEU A 67 0.98 2.68 -13.43
N VAL A 68 2.23 2.85 -12.98
CA VAL A 68 2.54 3.65 -11.78
C VAL A 68 2.05 5.08 -11.94
N ASP A 69 2.23 5.71 -13.10
CA ASP A 69 1.68 7.05 -13.39
C ASP A 69 0.15 7.10 -13.26
N GLN A 70 -0.54 6.06 -13.72
CA GLN A 70 -1.99 5.96 -13.56
C GLN A 70 -2.40 5.75 -12.10
N LEU A 71 -1.69 4.89 -11.37
CA LEU A 71 -1.92 4.66 -9.95
C LEU A 71 -1.75 5.94 -9.14
N ARG A 72 -0.71 6.74 -9.42
CA ARG A 72 -0.51 8.06 -8.79
C ARG A 72 -1.73 8.97 -8.94
N LYS A 73 -2.26 9.07 -10.17
CA LYS A 73 -3.46 9.87 -10.46
C LYS A 73 -4.68 9.34 -9.73
N GLN A 74 -4.87 8.02 -9.74
CA GLN A 74 -6.00 7.37 -9.10
C GLN A 74 -5.96 7.58 -7.58
N TYR A 75 -4.82 7.31 -6.94
CA TYR A 75 -4.64 7.51 -5.50
C TYR A 75 -4.85 8.96 -5.09
N ALA A 76 -4.37 9.93 -5.88
CA ALA A 76 -4.62 11.34 -5.62
C ALA A 76 -6.11 11.69 -5.69
N LEU A 77 -6.83 11.18 -6.69
CA LEU A 77 -8.29 11.38 -6.81
C LEU A 77 -9.06 10.70 -5.68
N ASP A 78 -8.65 9.50 -5.28
CA ASP A 78 -9.31 8.75 -4.19
C ASP A 78 -9.11 9.47 -2.86
N ILE A 79 -7.90 9.95 -2.57
CA ILE A 79 -7.62 10.80 -1.40
C ILE A 79 -8.46 12.08 -1.45
N TYR A 80 -8.50 12.75 -2.60
CA TYR A 80 -9.30 13.96 -2.76
C TYR A 80 -10.79 13.68 -2.46
N LYS A 81 -11.37 12.63 -3.04
CA LYS A 81 -12.79 12.28 -2.83
C LYS A 81 -13.10 11.83 -1.40
N SER A 82 -12.20 11.09 -0.78
CA SER A 82 -12.44 10.48 0.55
C SER A 82 -12.15 11.41 1.71
N ILE A 83 -11.17 12.30 1.56
CA ILE A 83 -10.68 13.15 2.65
C ILE A 83 -11.02 14.62 2.39
N ILE A 84 -10.79 15.12 1.18
CA ILE A 84 -10.94 16.56 0.90
C ILE A 84 -12.39 16.92 0.58
N LEU A 85 -13.06 16.17 -0.31
CA LEU A 85 -14.42 16.47 -0.75
C LEU A 85 -15.43 16.59 0.42
N PRO A 86 -15.39 15.72 1.45
CA PRO A 86 -16.27 15.85 2.61
C PRO A 86 -16.01 17.09 3.48
N THR A 87 -14.87 17.78 3.31
CA THR A 87 -14.58 19.03 4.04
C THR A 87 -15.27 20.26 3.44
N TYR A 88 -15.72 20.18 2.19
CA TYR A 88 -16.47 21.28 1.61
C TYR A 88 -17.86 21.36 2.26
N PRO A 89 -18.35 22.58 2.57
CA PRO A 89 -19.72 22.75 3.01
C PRO A 89 -20.67 22.19 1.96
N THR A 90 -21.56 21.28 2.34
CA THR A 90 -22.69 20.92 1.47
C THR A 90 -23.47 22.20 1.19
N ALA A 91 -23.60 22.58 -0.08
CA ALA A 91 -24.43 23.71 -0.47
C ALA A 91 -25.80 23.55 0.17
N GLN A 92 -26.13 24.43 1.12
CA GLN A 92 -27.45 24.47 1.71
C GLN A 92 -28.44 24.76 0.58
N PRO A 93 -29.47 23.93 0.37
CA PRO A 93 -30.49 24.22 -0.62
C PRO A 93 -31.19 25.52 -0.21
N GLY A 94 -30.85 26.63 -0.88
CA GLY A 94 -31.49 27.93 -0.66
C GLY A 94 -30.57 29.16 -0.59
N SER A 95 -29.25 29.06 -0.69
CA SER A 95 -28.41 30.27 -0.71
C SER A 95 -28.41 30.89 -2.12
N PRO A 96 -28.81 32.17 -2.29
CA PRO A 96 -28.86 32.82 -3.60
C PRO A 96 -27.45 33.08 -4.16
N ALA A 97 -27.37 33.09 -5.49
CA ALA A 97 -26.18 33.35 -6.30
C ALA A 97 -25.69 34.81 -6.18
#